data_AF-A0A2E7ZIP1-F1
#
_entry.id   AF-A0A2E7ZIP1-F1
#
_cell.length_a   1.000
_cell.length_b   1.000
_cell.length_c   1.000
_cell.angle_alpha   90.00
_cell.angle_beta   90.00
_cell.angle_gamma   90.00
#
_symmetry.space_group_name_H-M   'P 1'
#
loop_
_entity.id
_entity.type
_entity.pdbx_description
1 polymer ?
#
loop_
_entity_poly.entity_id
_entity_poly.type
_entity_poly.pdbx_seq_one_letter_code
_entity_poly.pdbx_strand_id
1 'polypeptide(L)'
;MPSEDTTSTVNQSHNEHADQPTRLKNKKILLMLPEELQKKMKGTLRNRFNTLDVIVPVETLSMKEEEQNKFQWLLKFPWDFPETKDHQPPDPRLVFRVQGMAKINYKKLEQTNNKLLTNLKSRCFELIESLHSRQRSEAFLKLAMKDAVLRYKIKQEIQLKHKIDHLNNAMRQVEKPYHQAINYIFATAIEQLTGVAVLDGLMKGLVRILIVDDLGTRTIDGMTALNYSRKYLSFMSSSELESKFKAFKKEHMEDQEKETNLSEFIFKSPEFENIDIVFFNRWHFSEDEFMVPVLLRKKTILSKQEQRKTNQNPEYIEKQIESEKNSIKEAEKNLKTVLKEIEKMEKGRYQEEEEYQTLRSSQKRIQNDISKRKNRLKTLEKPVKQTDQAVVIKFDLYETFKEKQSFMDRLGDKVGDWGLDSLWEKHMNPDDRFSFKKLHQMSGISKEWIALNKEYNSSKLFTERLKDQLNEYAGKYGMLVKESRSRAAGPGSYQPMLDDHIMDSLELAVINCEILNRIEKSRESAENNL
;
A
#
# COMPACT_ATOMS: atom_id res chain seq x y z
N MET A 1 19.00 20.14 -85.95
CA MET A 1 19.92 21.29 -86.02
C MET A 1 19.14 22.55 -85.66
N PRO A 2 19.70 23.50 -84.91
CA PRO A 2 20.02 23.42 -83.47
C PRO A 2 19.40 24.64 -82.73
N SER A 3 19.37 24.73 -81.40
CA SER A 3 20.51 25.21 -80.62
C SER A 3 20.31 25.03 -79.11
N GLU A 4 21.42 24.61 -78.51
CA GLU A 4 21.78 24.47 -77.11
C GLU A 4 21.74 25.81 -76.36
N ASP A 5 21.51 25.78 -75.05
CA ASP A 5 22.59 26.11 -74.10
C ASP A 5 22.15 25.83 -72.66
N THR A 6 22.64 24.71 -72.16
CA THR A 6 22.78 24.37 -70.75
C THR A 6 23.75 25.35 -70.09
N THR A 7 23.26 26.18 -69.18
CA THR A 7 24.11 26.90 -68.23
C THR A 7 24.40 26.02 -67.02
N SER A 8 25.64 25.56 -66.98
CA SER A 8 26.32 25.06 -65.80
C SER A 8 26.45 26.15 -64.74
N THR A 9 26.06 25.88 -63.50
CA THR A 9 26.72 26.51 -62.36
C THR A 9 26.89 25.49 -61.24
N VAL A 10 28.16 25.27 -60.95
CA VAL A 10 28.76 24.39 -59.97
C VAL A 10 28.24 24.75 -58.57
N ASN A 11 27.51 23.85 -57.93
CA ASN A 11 27.38 23.86 -56.47
C ASN A 11 28.38 22.86 -55.91
N GLN A 12 29.45 23.43 -55.35
CA GLN A 12 30.48 22.75 -54.59
C GLN A 12 29.83 21.94 -53.47
N SER A 13 30.05 20.63 -53.50
CA SER A 13 29.92 19.77 -52.33
C SER A 13 30.94 20.23 -51.29
N HIS A 14 30.51 21.05 -50.34
CA HIS A 14 31.24 21.22 -49.08
C HIS A 14 31.18 19.88 -48.34
N ASN A 15 32.26 19.14 -48.52
CA ASN A 15 32.63 18.01 -47.70
C ASN A 15 33.05 18.59 -46.35
N GLU A 16 32.08 18.87 -45.48
CA GLU A 16 32.36 19.07 -44.06
C GLU A 16 32.84 17.72 -43.51
N HIS A 17 34.15 17.52 -43.57
CA HIS A 17 34.85 16.65 -42.65
C HIS A 17 34.55 17.15 -41.23
N ALA A 18 33.46 16.66 -40.65
CA ALA A 18 33.23 16.76 -39.23
C ALA A 18 34.42 16.09 -38.54
N ASP A 19 35.23 16.91 -37.87
CA ASP A 19 36.31 16.50 -36.99
C ASP A 19 35.81 15.40 -36.06
N GLN A 20 36.21 14.17 -36.33
CA GLN A 20 36.16 13.13 -35.32
C GLN A 20 37.12 13.58 -34.21
N PRO A 21 36.67 13.70 -32.95
CA PRO A 21 37.54 14.14 -31.87
C PRO A 21 38.74 13.19 -31.83
N THR A 22 39.92 13.77 -31.97
CA THR A 22 41.19 13.05 -32.02
C THR A 22 41.30 12.23 -30.74
N ARG A 23 41.14 10.90 -30.86
CA ARG A 23 41.18 9.98 -29.72
C ARG A 23 42.50 10.21 -28.97
N LEU A 24 42.43 10.57 -27.69
CA LEU A 24 43.63 10.74 -26.87
C LEU A 24 44.49 9.47 -26.94
N LYS A 25 45.75 9.61 -27.39
CA LYS A 25 46.73 8.52 -27.44
C LYS A 25 47.44 8.33 -26.10
N ASN A 26 46.69 8.28 -24.99
CA ASN A 26 47.28 8.19 -23.65
C ASN A 26 47.25 6.77 -23.05
N LYS A 27 46.69 5.79 -23.78
CA LYS A 27 46.61 4.37 -23.47
C LYS A 27 45.90 4.04 -22.14
N LYS A 28 45.26 5.02 -21.49
CA LYS A 28 44.56 4.82 -20.22
C LYS A 28 43.19 4.20 -20.45
N ILE A 29 42.84 3.25 -19.58
CA ILE A 29 41.55 2.55 -19.59
C ILE A 29 40.76 2.97 -18.35
N LEU A 30 39.47 3.25 -18.51
CA LEU A 30 38.52 3.49 -17.42
C LEU A 30 37.39 2.47 -17.51
N LEU A 31 37.06 1.84 -16.38
CA LEU A 31 35.90 0.96 -16.26
C LEU A 31 34.81 1.64 -15.42
N MET A 32 33.60 1.72 -15.97
CA MET A 32 32.46 2.34 -15.32
C MET A 32 31.33 1.33 -15.09
N LEU A 33 30.88 1.24 -13.85
CA LEU A 33 29.86 0.29 -13.38
C LEU A 33 28.72 1.03 -12.66
N PRO A 34 27.51 0.45 -12.57
CA PRO A 34 26.49 0.94 -11.64
C PRO A 34 27.01 0.90 -10.21
N GLU A 35 26.49 1.77 -9.35
CA GLU A 35 26.99 1.96 -7.98
C GLU A 35 27.01 0.68 -7.15
N GLU A 36 25.92 -0.10 -7.18
CA GLU A 36 25.81 -1.38 -6.46
C GLU A 36 26.90 -2.36 -6.88
N LEU A 37 27.14 -2.42 -8.19
CA LEU A 37 28.12 -3.29 -8.79
C LEU A 37 29.55 -2.86 -8.47
N GLN A 38 29.80 -1.55 -8.55
CA GLN A 38 31.08 -0.96 -8.22
C GLN A 38 31.45 -1.26 -6.77
N LYS A 39 30.51 -1.06 -5.83
CA LYS A 39 30.67 -1.41 -4.41
C LYS A 39 31.00 -2.89 -4.22
N LYS A 40 30.33 -3.78 -4.95
CA LYS A 40 30.50 -5.23 -4.84
C LYS A 40 31.79 -5.76 -5.47
N MET A 41 32.19 -5.26 -6.64
CA MET A 41 33.18 -5.90 -7.51
C MET A 41 34.52 -5.15 -7.61
N LYS A 42 34.59 -3.87 -7.21
CA LYS A 42 35.80 -3.02 -7.38
C LYS A 42 37.07 -3.65 -6.80
N GLY A 43 37.01 -4.20 -5.59
CA GLY A 43 38.16 -4.83 -4.94
C GLY A 43 38.67 -6.05 -5.71
N THR A 44 37.77 -6.96 -6.07
CA THR A 44 38.12 -8.18 -6.81
C THR A 44 38.62 -7.87 -8.22
N LEU A 45 38.01 -6.92 -8.93
CA LEU A 45 38.46 -6.49 -10.26
C LEU A 45 39.86 -5.91 -10.20
N ARG A 46 40.13 -5.02 -9.22
CA ARG A 46 41.46 -4.43 -9.02
C ARG A 46 42.52 -5.51 -8.78
N ASN A 47 42.23 -6.53 -7.97
CA ASN A 47 43.17 -7.62 -7.74
C ASN A 47 43.45 -8.44 -9.00
N ARG A 48 42.41 -8.75 -9.79
CA ARG A 48 42.55 -9.45 -11.08
C ARG A 48 43.40 -8.63 -12.06
N PHE A 49 43.18 -7.32 -12.17
CA PHE A 49 43.96 -6.45 -13.05
C PHE A 49 45.42 -6.31 -12.60
N ASN A 50 45.66 -6.15 -11.29
CA ASN A 50 47.01 -6.07 -10.74
C ASN A 50 47.82 -7.35 -11.01
N THR A 51 47.19 -8.52 -10.99
CA THR A 51 47.85 -9.81 -11.31
C THR A 51 48.38 -9.85 -12.75
N LEU A 52 47.83 -9.01 -13.63
CA LEU A 52 48.21 -8.88 -15.03
C LEU A 52 49.08 -7.63 -15.31
N ASP A 53 49.54 -6.94 -14.26
CA ASP A 53 50.24 -5.65 -14.34
C ASP A 53 49.45 -4.56 -15.12
N VAL A 54 48.12 -4.56 -14.97
CA VAL A 54 47.22 -3.58 -15.58
C VAL A 54 46.58 -2.69 -14.50
N ILE A 55 46.66 -1.37 -14.69
CA ILE A 55 46.06 -0.38 -13.76
C ILE A 55 44.83 0.22 -14.43
N VAL A 56 43.65 -0.08 -13.88
CA VAL A 56 42.36 0.44 -14.38
C VAL A 56 41.55 1.02 -13.21
N PRO A 57 41.22 2.32 -13.23
CA PRO A 57 40.24 2.89 -12.31
C PRO A 57 38.85 2.28 -12.56
N VAL A 58 38.15 1.98 -11.46
CA VAL A 58 36.78 1.44 -11.47
C VAL A 58 35.87 2.45 -10.78
N GLU A 59 35.08 3.17 -11.59
CA GLU A 59 34.24 4.28 -11.16
C GLU A 59 32.76 4.05 -11.47
N THR A 60 31.90 4.91 -10.93
CA THR A 60 30.45 4.83 -11.13
C THR A 60 30.04 5.42 -12.47
N LEU A 61 28.88 5.00 -12.99
CA LEU A 61 28.29 5.58 -14.21
C LEU A 61 27.95 7.09 -14.09
N SER A 62 27.95 7.65 -12.88
CA SER A 62 27.68 9.06 -12.57
C SER A 62 28.90 9.99 -12.67
N MET A 63 30.08 9.47 -13.04
CA MET A 63 31.30 10.26 -13.21
C MET A 63 31.13 11.35 -14.28
N LYS A 64 31.67 12.56 -14.06
CA LYS A 64 31.54 13.69 -14.99
C LYS A 64 32.27 13.45 -16.32
N GLU A 65 31.72 13.95 -17.42
CA GLU A 65 32.30 13.76 -18.77
C GLU A 65 33.72 14.34 -18.90
N GLU A 66 33.98 15.50 -18.28
CA GLU A 66 35.31 16.13 -18.24
C GLU A 66 36.39 15.19 -17.67
N GLU A 67 36.02 14.34 -16.72
CA GLU A 67 36.93 13.36 -16.14
C GLU A 67 37.04 12.10 -17.00
N GLN A 68 35.94 11.67 -17.64
CA GLN A 68 35.93 10.56 -18.61
C GLN A 68 36.84 10.85 -19.80
N ASN A 69 36.89 12.11 -20.26
CA ASN A 69 37.72 12.56 -21.38
C ASN A 69 39.23 12.43 -21.11
N LYS A 70 39.67 12.08 -19.89
CA LYS A 70 41.08 11.82 -19.57
C LYS A 70 41.54 10.41 -19.98
N PHE A 71 40.66 9.57 -20.52
CA PHE A 71 40.94 8.17 -20.81
C PHE A 71 40.77 7.85 -22.30
N GLN A 72 41.67 7.03 -22.86
CA GLN A 72 41.57 6.55 -24.24
C GLN A 72 40.44 5.52 -24.42
N TRP A 73 40.32 4.61 -23.45
CA TRP A 73 39.31 3.54 -23.47
C TRP A 73 38.29 3.77 -22.37
N LEU A 74 37.04 3.90 -22.77
CA LEU A 74 35.91 4.08 -21.88
C LEU A 74 35.03 2.82 -21.92
N LEU A 75 35.18 1.98 -20.90
CA LEU A 75 34.41 0.74 -20.77
C LEU A 75 33.20 0.97 -19.88
N LYS A 76 31.99 0.74 -20.40
CA LYS A 76 30.73 0.90 -19.64
C LYS A 76 29.98 -0.42 -19.55
N PHE A 77 29.63 -0.83 -18.35
CA PHE A 77 28.74 -1.98 -18.12
C PHE A 77 27.36 -1.48 -17.68
N PRO A 78 26.32 -1.59 -18.52
CA PRO A 78 25.01 -1.01 -18.20
C PRO A 78 24.27 -1.78 -17.10
N TRP A 79 24.55 -3.09 -16.91
CA TRP A 79 23.89 -3.99 -15.94
C TRP A 79 22.41 -4.28 -16.19
N ASP A 80 21.73 -3.34 -16.86
CA ASP A 80 20.37 -3.44 -17.36
C ASP A 80 20.35 -3.96 -18.81
N PHE A 81 19.17 -4.40 -19.23
CA PHE A 81 18.92 -4.89 -20.57
C PHE A 81 18.99 -3.72 -21.58
N PRO A 82 19.66 -3.85 -22.74
CA PRO A 82 19.66 -2.80 -23.75
C PRO A 82 18.26 -2.62 -24.33
N GLU A 83 17.76 -1.38 -24.36
CA GLU A 83 16.52 -1.05 -25.07
C GLU A 83 16.70 -1.32 -26.57
N THR A 84 16.06 -2.34 -27.10
CA THR A 84 16.04 -2.63 -28.55
C THR A 84 14.86 -1.92 -29.19
N LYS A 85 15.13 -1.16 -30.26
CA LYS A 85 14.11 -0.40 -31.02
C LYS A 85 13.01 -1.29 -31.64
N ASP A 86 13.27 -2.58 -31.85
CA ASP A 86 12.45 -3.43 -32.73
C ASP A 86 11.66 -4.55 -32.03
N HIS A 87 11.42 -4.48 -30.71
CA HIS A 87 10.57 -5.44 -29.96
C HIS A 87 10.93 -6.94 -30.10
N GLN A 88 12.03 -7.31 -30.77
CA GLN A 88 12.54 -8.68 -30.78
C GLN A 88 13.19 -8.98 -29.42
N PRO A 89 13.05 -10.22 -28.90
CA PRO A 89 13.75 -10.61 -27.69
C PRO A 89 15.26 -10.44 -27.93
N PRO A 90 15.92 -9.50 -27.23
CA PRO A 90 17.34 -9.25 -27.40
C PRO A 90 18.12 -10.51 -27.06
N ASP A 91 19.18 -10.79 -27.82
CA ASP A 91 20.09 -11.89 -27.52
C ASP A 91 20.46 -11.85 -26.02
N PRO A 92 20.15 -12.90 -25.23
CA PRO A 92 20.42 -12.94 -23.79
C PRO A 92 21.88 -12.64 -23.42
N ARG A 93 22.81 -12.87 -24.35
CA ARG A 93 24.24 -12.57 -24.17
C ARG A 93 24.51 -11.07 -24.05
N LEU A 94 23.60 -10.22 -24.54
CA LEU A 94 23.73 -8.76 -24.46
C LEU A 94 23.68 -8.24 -23.02
N VAL A 95 23.10 -9.00 -22.07
CA VAL A 95 23.13 -8.68 -20.63
C VAL A 95 24.55 -8.50 -20.10
N PHE A 96 25.51 -9.21 -20.71
CA PHE A 96 26.92 -9.20 -20.30
C PHE A 96 27.81 -8.32 -21.19
N ARG A 97 27.20 -7.54 -22.10
CA ARG A 97 27.97 -6.73 -23.05
C ARG A 97 28.63 -5.54 -22.35
N VAL A 98 29.96 -5.50 -22.40
CA VAL A 98 30.75 -4.32 -22.04
C VAL A 98 30.84 -3.39 -23.26
N GLN A 99 30.34 -2.16 -23.11
CA GLN A 99 30.45 -1.13 -24.15
C GLN A 99 31.87 -0.56 -24.18
N GLY A 100 32.34 -0.13 -25.36
CA GLY A 100 33.68 0.45 -25.53
C GLY A 100 34.83 -0.57 -25.63
N MET A 101 34.52 -1.87 -25.50
CA MET A 101 35.48 -2.95 -25.64
C MET A 101 36.15 -2.96 -27.02
N ALA A 102 37.47 -3.11 -27.02
CA ALA A 102 38.26 -3.26 -28.23
C ALA A 102 37.92 -4.56 -28.99
N LYS A 103 37.77 -4.44 -30.32
CA LYS A 103 37.61 -5.58 -31.23
C LYS A 103 38.98 -6.11 -31.62
N ILE A 104 39.32 -7.30 -31.16
CA ILE A 104 40.57 -7.97 -31.53
C ILE A 104 40.29 -9.08 -32.53
N ASN A 105 41.10 -9.15 -33.59
CA ASN A 105 41.17 -10.34 -34.43
C ASN A 105 42.22 -11.30 -33.85
N TYR A 106 41.77 -12.25 -33.04
CA TYR A 106 42.66 -13.17 -32.34
C TYR A 106 43.52 -14.04 -33.27
N LYS A 107 43.08 -14.27 -34.52
CA LYS A 107 43.85 -15.03 -35.53
C LYS A 107 45.07 -14.27 -36.06
N LYS A 108 45.05 -12.93 -35.97
CA LYS A 108 46.11 -12.04 -36.46
C LYS A 108 47.04 -11.55 -35.35
N LEU A 109 46.92 -12.09 -34.14
CA LEU A 109 47.80 -11.75 -33.03
C LEU A 109 49.17 -12.43 -33.23
N GLU A 110 50.11 -11.72 -33.83
CA GLU A 110 51.48 -12.18 -34.10
C GLU A 110 52.15 -12.83 -32.88
N GLN A 111 52.98 -13.85 -33.11
CA GLN A 111 53.84 -14.42 -32.07
C GLN A 111 54.81 -13.32 -31.60
N THR A 112 54.94 -13.19 -30.28
CA THR A 112 55.71 -12.11 -29.65
C THR A 112 56.55 -12.69 -28.52
N ASN A 113 57.78 -12.19 -28.38
CA ASN A 113 58.66 -12.55 -27.27
C ASN A 113 58.35 -11.75 -25.99
N ASN A 114 57.35 -10.85 -26.03
CA ASN A 114 56.93 -10.07 -24.88
C ASN A 114 56.13 -10.95 -23.89
N LYS A 115 56.76 -11.26 -22.75
CA LYS A 115 56.17 -12.10 -21.69
C LYS A 115 54.82 -11.55 -21.17
N LEU A 116 54.69 -10.24 -21.02
CA LEU A 116 53.43 -9.61 -20.56
C LEU A 116 52.31 -9.78 -21.60
N LEU A 117 52.62 -9.55 -22.88
CA LEU A 117 51.66 -9.73 -23.96
C LEU A 117 51.25 -11.20 -24.12
N THR A 118 52.18 -12.13 -23.86
CA THR A 118 51.91 -13.57 -23.85
C THR A 118 50.96 -13.96 -22.70
N ASN A 119 51.20 -13.45 -21.49
CA ASN A 119 50.32 -13.67 -20.33
C ASN A 119 48.91 -13.11 -20.56
N LEU A 120 48.80 -11.89 -21.09
CA LEU A 120 47.51 -11.27 -21.43
C LEU A 120 46.75 -12.10 -22.47
N LYS A 121 47.44 -12.60 -23.51
CA LYS A 121 46.82 -13.49 -24.52
C LYS A 121 46.33 -14.78 -23.90
N SER A 122 47.14 -15.45 -23.08
CA SER A 122 46.75 -16.70 -22.40
C SER A 122 45.48 -16.49 -21.57
N ARG A 123 45.48 -15.46 -20.72
CA ARG A 123 44.33 -15.13 -19.89
C ARG A 123 43.09 -14.76 -20.71
N CYS A 124 43.28 -14.03 -21.82
CA CYS A 124 42.20 -13.71 -22.75
C CYS A 124 41.54 -14.98 -23.32
N PHE A 125 42.34 -15.97 -23.77
CA PHE A 125 41.79 -17.23 -24.28
C PHE A 125 41.07 -18.04 -23.20
N GLU A 126 41.64 -18.13 -21.99
CA GLU A 126 40.96 -18.77 -20.84
C GLU A 126 39.59 -18.13 -20.55
N LEU A 127 39.51 -16.80 -20.55
CA LEU A 127 38.27 -16.07 -20.32
C LEU A 127 37.27 -16.31 -21.46
N ILE A 128 37.70 -16.30 -22.72
CA ILE A 128 36.83 -16.60 -23.86
C ILE A 128 36.23 -18.00 -23.74
N GLU A 129 37.04 -19.01 -23.41
CA GLU A 129 36.56 -20.39 -23.21
C GLU A 129 35.59 -20.50 -22.02
N SER A 130 35.92 -19.87 -20.90
CA SER A 130 35.08 -19.81 -19.70
C SER A 130 33.72 -19.12 -19.95
N LEU A 131 33.72 -18.02 -20.72
CA LEU A 131 32.49 -17.32 -21.08
C LEU A 131 31.66 -18.12 -22.09
N HIS A 132 32.30 -18.66 -23.14
CA HIS A 132 31.63 -19.47 -24.15
C HIS A 132 31.02 -20.75 -23.57
N SER A 133 31.73 -21.45 -22.69
CA SER A 133 31.22 -22.69 -22.07
C SER A 133 29.93 -22.45 -21.29
N ARG A 134 29.85 -21.36 -20.51
CA ARG A 134 28.62 -20.95 -19.81
C ARG A 134 27.52 -20.50 -20.77
N GLN A 135 27.85 -19.70 -21.79
CA GLN A 135 26.88 -19.19 -22.77
C GLN A 135 26.37 -20.24 -23.77
N ARG A 136 26.94 -21.45 -23.80
CA ARG A 136 26.37 -22.61 -24.53
C ARG A 136 25.14 -23.18 -23.83
N SER A 137 25.02 -23.02 -22.52
CA SER A 137 23.86 -23.51 -21.78
C SER A 137 22.67 -22.57 -22.00
N GLU A 138 21.61 -23.09 -22.64
CA GLU A 138 20.34 -22.36 -22.75
C GLU A 138 19.77 -22.01 -21.37
N ALA A 139 19.90 -22.92 -20.40
CA ALA A 139 19.46 -22.69 -19.04
C ALA A 139 20.16 -21.49 -18.37
N PHE A 140 21.48 -21.38 -18.52
CA PHE A 140 22.26 -20.24 -18.06
C PHE A 140 21.78 -18.92 -18.69
N LEU A 141 21.59 -18.91 -20.02
CA LEU A 141 21.12 -17.70 -20.72
C LEU A 141 19.72 -17.28 -20.28
N LYS A 142 18.81 -18.24 -20.09
CA LYS A 142 17.45 -17.98 -19.59
C LYS A 142 17.46 -17.44 -18.16
N LEU A 143 18.28 -18.01 -17.29
CA LEU A 143 18.49 -17.53 -15.92
C LEU A 143 19.03 -16.10 -15.92
N ALA A 144 20.08 -15.82 -16.67
CA ALA A 144 20.70 -14.50 -16.77
C ALA A 144 19.71 -13.42 -17.26
N MET A 145 18.89 -13.77 -18.26
CA MET A 145 17.87 -12.84 -18.79
C MET A 145 16.79 -12.54 -17.76
N LYS A 146 16.31 -13.55 -17.03
CA LYS A 146 15.31 -13.36 -15.97
C LYS A 146 15.87 -12.65 -14.75
N ASP A 147 17.13 -12.89 -14.40
CA ASP A 147 17.83 -12.11 -13.36
C ASP A 147 17.96 -10.64 -13.74
N ALA A 148 18.33 -10.33 -14.99
CA ALA A 148 18.36 -8.94 -15.47
C ALA A 148 16.99 -8.24 -15.32
N VAL A 149 15.89 -8.93 -15.64
CA VAL A 149 14.52 -8.41 -15.41
C VAL A 149 14.24 -8.20 -13.93
N LEU A 150 14.64 -9.14 -13.06
CA LEU A 150 14.49 -9.02 -11.61
C LEU A 150 15.24 -7.78 -11.10
N ARG A 151 16.51 -7.59 -11.49
CA ARG A 151 17.32 -6.43 -11.09
C ARG A 151 16.72 -5.11 -11.54
N TYR A 152 16.26 -5.04 -12.79
CA TYR A 152 15.56 -3.86 -13.31
C TYR A 152 14.32 -3.53 -12.48
N LYS A 153 13.50 -4.53 -12.14
CA LYS A 153 12.31 -4.34 -11.30
C LYS A 153 12.65 -3.94 -9.87
N ILE A 154 13.70 -4.50 -9.27
CA ILE A 154 14.20 -4.07 -7.96
C ILE A 154 14.65 -2.60 -7.98
N LYS A 155 15.34 -2.16 -9.04
CA LYS A 155 15.74 -0.76 -9.20
C LYS A 155 14.53 0.18 -9.28
N GLN A 156 13.48 -0.19 -10.01
CA GLN A 156 12.21 0.55 -10.05
C GLN A 156 11.53 0.57 -8.67
N GLU A 157 11.54 -0.56 -7.96
CA GLU A 157 11.01 -0.65 -6.59
C GLU A 157 11.71 0.33 -5.63
N ILE A 158 13.05 0.43 -5.69
CA ILE A 158 13.82 1.39 -4.88
C ILE A 158 13.42 2.83 -5.22
N GLN A 159 13.26 3.16 -6.51
CA GLN A 159 12.81 4.49 -6.94
C GLN A 159 11.41 4.83 -6.44
N LEU A 160 10.47 3.87 -6.53
CA LEU A 160 9.12 4.00 -5.97
C LEU A 160 9.18 4.23 -4.46
N LYS A 161 10.02 3.48 -3.75
CA LYS A 161 10.19 3.62 -2.30
C LYS A 161 10.68 5.01 -1.91
N HIS A 162 11.67 5.56 -2.61
CA HIS A 162 12.14 6.93 -2.38
C HIS A 162 11.03 7.97 -2.58
N LYS A 163 10.20 7.82 -3.62
CA LYS A 163 9.05 8.71 -3.86
C LYS A 163 8.01 8.59 -2.73
N ILE A 164 7.68 7.36 -2.31
CA ILE A 164 6.77 7.09 -1.19
C ILE A 164 7.29 7.75 0.09
N ASP A 165 8.59 7.66 0.37
CA ASP A 165 9.20 8.26 1.56
C ASP A 165 9.19 9.80 1.51
N HIS A 166 9.40 10.38 0.33
CA HIS A 166 9.22 11.82 0.12
C HIS A 166 7.77 12.27 0.39
N LEU A 167 6.78 11.57 -0.17
CA LEU A 167 5.36 11.85 0.07
C LEU A 167 4.97 11.64 1.54
N ASN A 168 5.53 10.63 2.21
CA ASN A 168 5.34 10.44 3.65
C ASN A 168 5.81 11.65 4.47
N ASN A 169 6.95 12.22 4.11
CA ASN A 169 7.47 13.42 4.75
C ASN A 169 6.60 14.64 4.44
N ALA A 170 6.12 14.78 3.20
CA ALA A 170 5.21 15.85 2.80
C ALA A 170 3.88 15.78 3.57
N MET A 171 3.26 14.60 3.68
CA MET A 171 2.02 14.39 4.45
C MET A 171 2.17 14.81 5.91
N ARG A 172 3.30 14.49 6.56
CA ARG A 172 3.54 14.88 7.96
C ARG A 172 3.48 16.39 8.20
N GLN A 173 3.75 17.21 7.17
CA GLN A 173 3.67 18.67 7.27
C GLN A 173 2.23 19.21 7.19
N VAL A 174 1.28 18.42 6.67
CA VAL A 174 -0.07 18.89 6.31
C VAL A 174 -1.22 18.02 6.83
N GLU A 175 -0.96 16.94 7.56
CA GLU A 175 -1.97 15.98 8.01
C GLU A 175 -2.89 16.47 9.13
N LYS A 176 -2.50 17.52 9.86
CA LYS A 176 -3.23 18.08 11.00
C LYS A 176 -4.68 18.48 10.64
N PRO A 177 -4.92 19.32 9.60
CA PRO A 177 -6.28 19.63 9.13
C PRO A 177 -7.11 18.41 8.78
N TYR A 178 -6.52 17.39 8.17
CA TYR A 178 -7.21 16.17 7.78
C TYR A 178 -7.75 15.42 9.00
N HIS A 179 -6.93 15.28 10.05
CA HIS A 179 -7.39 14.69 11.31
C HIS A 179 -8.48 15.56 11.97
N GLN A 180 -8.35 16.89 11.90
CA GLN A 180 -9.35 17.80 12.45
C GLN A 180 -10.71 17.68 11.72
N ALA A 181 -10.70 17.58 10.39
CA ALA A 181 -11.90 17.38 9.59
C ALA A 181 -12.63 16.08 9.97
N ILE A 182 -11.89 14.98 10.12
CA ILE A 182 -12.45 13.70 10.55
C ILE A 182 -13.01 13.79 11.98
N ASN A 183 -12.33 14.50 12.88
CA ASN A 183 -12.84 14.73 14.23
C ASN A 183 -14.18 15.48 14.22
N TYR A 184 -14.41 16.45 13.32
CA TYR A 184 -15.73 17.08 13.17
C TYR A 184 -16.81 16.12 12.70
N ILE A 185 -16.47 15.26 11.73
CA ILE A 185 -17.39 14.22 11.24
C ILE A 185 -17.74 13.24 12.37
N PHE A 186 -16.74 12.79 13.13
CA PHE A 186 -16.95 11.86 14.24
C PHE A 186 -17.74 12.49 15.38
N ALA A 187 -17.47 13.74 15.75
CA ALA A 187 -18.26 14.45 16.74
C ALA A 187 -19.74 14.50 16.33
N THR A 188 -20.02 14.86 15.07
CA THR A 188 -21.38 14.90 14.52
C THR A 188 -22.03 13.51 14.50
N ALA A 189 -21.28 12.48 14.10
CA ALA A 189 -21.75 11.10 14.07
C ALA A 189 -22.07 10.56 15.48
N ILE A 190 -21.23 10.87 16.47
CA ILE A 190 -21.41 10.51 17.87
C ILE A 190 -22.64 11.22 18.44
N GLU A 191 -22.83 12.51 18.15
CA GLU A 191 -24.01 13.26 18.55
C GLU A 191 -25.28 12.62 17.96
N GLN A 192 -25.27 12.25 16.68
CA GLN A 192 -26.39 11.57 16.02
C GLN A 192 -26.69 10.17 16.58
N LEU A 193 -25.65 9.47 17.06
CA LEU A 193 -25.77 8.15 17.69
C LEU A 193 -26.34 8.25 19.11
N THR A 194 -25.93 9.27 19.87
CA THR A 194 -26.11 9.31 21.33
C THR A 194 -27.12 10.36 21.80
N GLY A 195 -27.41 11.36 20.95
CA GLY A 195 -28.23 12.53 21.30
C GLY A 195 -27.53 13.53 22.21
N VAL A 196 -26.22 13.38 22.47
CA VAL A 196 -25.47 14.24 23.40
C VAL A 196 -24.34 14.97 22.69
N ALA A 197 -24.44 16.30 22.65
CA ALA A 197 -23.44 17.18 22.02
C ALA A 197 -22.29 17.61 22.97
N VAL A 198 -22.48 17.56 24.29
CA VAL A 198 -21.66 18.31 25.27
C VAL A 198 -20.61 17.45 26.00
N LEU A 199 -20.63 16.12 25.85
CA LEU A 199 -19.71 15.18 26.52
C LEU A 199 -18.60 14.65 25.60
N ASP A 200 -18.07 15.50 24.72
CA ASP A 200 -17.17 15.13 23.61
C ASP A 200 -15.97 14.25 24.06
N GLY A 201 -15.33 14.57 25.19
CA GLY A 201 -14.20 13.78 25.71
C GLY A 201 -14.56 12.38 26.25
N LEU A 202 -15.73 12.24 26.89
CA LEU A 202 -16.16 10.95 27.45
C LEU A 202 -16.67 10.02 26.34
N MET A 203 -17.44 10.56 25.39
CA MET A 203 -18.03 9.76 24.31
C MET A 203 -16.99 9.25 23.32
N LYS A 204 -15.90 10.00 23.09
CA LYS A 204 -14.71 9.55 22.32
C LYS A 204 -14.07 8.27 22.88
N GLY A 205 -14.29 7.96 24.16
CA GLY A 205 -13.78 6.77 24.83
C GLY A 205 -14.78 5.62 24.98
N LEU A 206 -15.99 5.74 24.41
CA LEU A 206 -17.06 4.75 24.60
C LEU A 206 -17.65 4.23 23.29
N VAL A 207 -17.42 4.92 22.17
CA VAL A 207 -17.94 4.56 20.85
C VAL A 207 -16.88 3.80 20.07
N ARG A 208 -17.24 2.62 19.54
CA ARG A 208 -16.36 1.81 18.70
C ARG A 208 -16.44 2.26 17.25
N ILE A 209 -15.33 2.76 16.72
CA ILE A 209 -15.21 3.30 15.37
C ILE A 209 -14.30 2.40 14.53
N LEU A 210 -14.82 1.92 13.41
CA LEU A 210 -14.02 1.30 12.35
C LEU A 210 -13.71 2.34 11.27
N ILE A 211 -12.43 2.51 10.99
CA ILE A 211 -11.90 3.40 9.95
C ILE A 211 -11.50 2.53 8.76
N VAL A 212 -12.22 2.67 7.65
CA VAL A 212 -11.88 2.06 6.37
C VAL A 212 -11.12 3.09 5.54
N ASP A 213 -9.82 2.91 5.41
CA ASP A 213 -8.91 3.87 4.80
C ASP A 213 -7.71 3.15 4.15
N ASP A 214 -7.12 3.74 3.11
CA ASP A 214 -5.96 3.20 2.43
C ASP A 214 -4.63 3.87 2.86
N LEU A 215 -4.65 4.81 3.82
CA LEU A 215 -3.46 5.40 4.46
C LEU A 215 -2.87 4.58 5.62
N GLY A 216 -3.30 3.34 5.82
CA GLY A 216 -2.83 2.53 6.93
C GLY A 216 -3.24 3.11 8.29
N THR A 217 -2.36 3.00 9.29
CA THR A 217 -2.69 3.43 10.67
C THR A 217 -2.72 4.95 10.86
N ARG A 218 -2.32 5.76 9.87
CA ARG A 218 -2.15 7.21 10.00
C ARG A 218 -3.40 7.90 10.55
N THR A 219 -4.57 7.55 10.02
CA THR A 219 -5.84 8.12 10.46
C THR A 219 -6.16 7.74 11.92
N ILE A 220 -5.91 6.50 12.34
CA ILE A 220 -6.04 6.12 13.77
C ILE A 220 -5.05 6.90 14.63
N ASP A 221 -3.79 7.00 14.20
CA ASP A 221 -2.73 7.70 14.94
C ASP A 221 -3.14 9.18 15.16
N GLY A 222 -3.67 9.82 14.12
CA GLY A 222 -4.25 11.16 14.17
C GLY A 222 -5.44 11.30 15.11
N MET A 223 -6.39 10.36 15.07
CA MET A 223 -7.53 10.37 16.01
C MET A 223 -7.08 10.17 17.46
N THR A 224 -6.07 9.32 17.68
CA THR A 224 -5.51 9.09 19.01
C THR A 224 -4.90 10.37 19.57
N ALA A 225 -4.22 11.15 18.73
CA ALA A 225 -3.70 12.48 19.11
C ALA A 225 -4.80 13.51 19.42
N LEU A 226 -6.04 13.27 18.96
CA LEU A 226 -7.23 14.06 19.28
C LEU A 226 -8.07 13.45 20.42
N ASN A 227 -7.44 12.63 21.27
CA ASN A 227 -8.00 12.01 22.48
C ASN A 227 -9.04 10.90 22.24
N TYR A 228 -9.10 10.33 21.04
CA TYR A 228 -9.85 9.08 20.85
C TYR A 228 -9.05 7.91 21.45
N SER A 229 -9.74 7.04 22.19
CA SER A 229 -9.06 5.88 22.79
C SER A 229 -8.78 4.81 21.75
N ARG A 230 -7.49 4.48 21.57
CA ARG A 230 -7.00 3.45 20.63
C ARG A 230 -7.75 2.11 20.75
N LYS A 231 -8.20 1.75 21.96
CA LYS A 231 -8.96 0.51 22.24
C LYS A 231 -10.28 0.44 21.46
N TYR A 232 -10.88 1.58 21.14
CA TYR A 232 -12.16 1.68 20.45
C TYR A 232 -12.02 2.10 18.99
N LEU A 233 -10.79 2.23 18.49
CA LEU A 233 -10.52 2.48 17.09
C LEU A 233 -10.02 1.19 16.43
N SER A 234 -10.63 0.84 15.31
CA SER A 234 -10.21 -0.28 14.46
C SER A 234 -9.94 0.22 13.05
N PHE A 235 -9.05 -0.45 12.31
CA PHE A 235 -8.69 -0.09 10.95
C PHE A 235 -8.82 -1.29 10.03
N MET A 236 -9.21 -1.00 8.78
CA MET A 236 -9.27 -1.95 7.69
C MET A 236 -8.96 -1.21 6.38
N SER A 237 -8.24 -1.84 5.46
CA SER A 237 -8.07 -1.25 4.11
C SER A 237 -9.32 -1.42 3.26
N SER A 238 -9.50 -0.59 2.22
CA SER A 238 -10.61 -0.75 1.27
C SER A 238 -10.60 -2.14 0.62
N SER A 239 -9.40 -2.67 0.33
CA SER A 239 -9.21 -3.99 -0.29
C SER A 239 -9.57 -5.16 0.62
N GLU A 240 -9.30 -5.04 1.92
CA GLU A 240 -9.65 -6.05 2.92
C GLU A 240 -11.17 -6.10 3.10
N LEU A 241 -11.81 -4.93 3.21
CA LEU A 241 -13.27 -4.82 3.29
C LEU A 241 -13.93 -5.44 2.07
N GLU A 242 -13.43 -5.14 0.86
CA GLU A 242 -13.98 -5.70 -0.38
C GLU A 242 -13.83 -7.23 -0.41
N SER A 243 -12.71 -7.76 0.08
CA SER A 243 -12.48 -9.21 0.16
C SER A 243 -13.46 -9.88 1.13
N LYS A 244 -13.67 -9.28 2.32
CA LYS A 244 -14.65 -9.76 3.31
C LYS A 244 -16.08 -9.68 2.79
N PHE A 245 -16.44 -8.60 2.11
CA PHE A 245 -17.74 -8.45 1.47
C PHE A 245 -17.98 -9.50 0.39
N LYS A 246 -16.97 -9.79 -0.45
CA LYS A 246 -17.05 -10.86 -1.46
C LYS A 246 -17.18 -12.25 -0.82
N ALA A 247 -16.47 -12.52 0.27
CA ALA A 247 -16.59 -13.78 1.00
C ALA A 247 -17.98 -13.96 1.60
N PHE A 248 -18.50 -12.93 2.29
CA PHE A 248 -19.84 -12.92 2.86
C PHE A 248 -20.92 -13.16 1.80
N LYS A 249 -20.81 -12.49 0.64
CA LYS A 249 -21.73 -12.72 -0.49
C LYS A 249 -21.72 -14.17 -0.95
N LYS A 250 -20.56 -14.82 -1.02
CA LYS A 250 -20.46 -16.23 -1.42
C LYS A 250 -21.13 -17.17 -0.42
N GLU A 251 -20.98 -16.91 0.87
CA GLU A 251 -21.56 -17.73 1.95
C GLU A 251 -23.08 -17.61 2.05
N HIS A 252 -23.66 -16.48 1.62
CA HIS A 252 -25.10 -16.20 1.72
C HIS A 252 -25.82 -16.20 0.35
N MET A 253 -25.25 -16.87 -0.67
CA MET A 253 -25.88 -16.92 -2.01
C MET A 253 -27.18 -17.72 -2.07
N GLU A 254 -27.44 -18.61 -1.11
CA GLU A 254 -28.67 -19.43 -1.08
C GLU A 254 -29.86 -18.71 -0.42
N ASP A 255 -29.61 -17.66 0.37
CA ASP A 255 -30.63 -16.88 1.07
C ASP A 255 -31.13 -15.69 0.23
N GLN A 256 -31.92 -15.99 -0.81
CA GLN A 256 -32.76 -15.06 -1.61
C GLN A 256 -32.09 -13.83 -2.24
N GLU A 257 -32.13 -13.79 -3.59
CA GLU A 257 -32.16 -12.71 -4.62
C GLU A 257 -32.24 -11.20 -4.26
N LYS A 258 -31.85 -10.73 -3.07
CA LYS A 258 -31.67 -9.30 -2.78
C LYS A 258 -30.18 -8.99 -2.88
N GLU A 259 -29.85 -8.03 -3.75
CA GLU A 259 -28.51 -7.44 -3.81
C GLU A 259 -28.08 -6.98 -2.42
N THR A 260 -27.32 -7.81 -1.70
CA THR A 260 -26.77 -7.43 -0.41
C THR A 260 -25.87 -6.23 -0.63
N ASN A 261 -26.27 -5.08 -0.10
CA ASN A 261 -25.49 -3.86 -0.18
C ASN A 261 -24.46 -3.80 0.96
N LEU A 262 -23.48 -2.91 0.85
CA LEU A 262 -22.38 -2.82 1.82
C LEU A 262 -22.89 -2.52 3.24
N SER A 263 -23.94 -1.71 3.37
CA SER A 263 -24.55 -1.42 4.66
C SER A 263 -25.12 -2.68 5.29
N GLU A 264 -25.91 -3.44 4.54
CA GLU A 264 -26.52 -4.68 5.00
C GLU A 264 -25.46 -5.71 5.42
N PHE A 265 -24.37 -5.84 4.67
CA PHE A 265 -23.22 -6.66 5.06
C PHE A 265 -22.63 -6.22 6.41
N ILE A 266 -22.33 -4.93 6.57
CA ILE A 266 -21.77 -4.40 7.83
C ILE A 266 -22.72 -4.63 9.01
N PHE A 267 -24.03 -4.52 8.81
CA PHE A 267 -24.98 -4.69 9.93
C PHE A 267 -25.29 -6.14 10.27
N LYS A 268 -25.28 -7.04 9.28
CA LYS A 268 -25.59 -8.46 9.46
C LYS A 268 -24.37 -9.33 9.80
N SER A 269 -23.17 -8.93 9.38
CA SER A 269 -21.97 -9.72 9.66
C SER A 269 -21.61 -9.68 11.15
N PRO A 270 -21.41 -10.84 11.81
CA PRO A 270 -21.00 -10.92 13.21
C PRO A 270 -19.71 -10.15 13.53
N GLU A 271 -18.82 -10.02 12.53
CA GLU A 271 -17.55 -9.32 12.68
C GLU A 271 -17.71 -7.84 13.09
N PHE A 272 -18.81 -7.21 12.66
CA PHE A 272 -19.07 -5.78 12.89
C PHE A 272 -20.18 -5.52 13.91
N GLU A 273 -20.65 -6.55 14.62
CA GLU A 273 -21.72 -6.44 15.62
C GLU A 273 -21.37 -5.41 16.72
N ASN A 274 -20.10 -5.41 17.14
CA ASN A 274 -19.60 -4.53 18.17
C ASN A 274 -19.18 -3.14 17.65
N ILE A 275 -19.29 -2.87 16.35
CA ILE A 275 -18.90 -1.57 15.79
C ILE A 275 -20.11 -0.64 15.77
N ASP A 276 -19.96 0.55 16.35
CA ASP A 276 -21.02 1.54 16.44
C ASP A 276 -20.99 2.52 15.24
N ILE A 277 -19.79 2.88 14.76
CA ILE A 277 -19.56 3.79 13.63
C ILE A 277 -18.59 3.15 12.64
N VAL A 278 -18.92 3.19 11.34
CA VAL A 278 -17.98 2.83 10.27
C VAL A 278 -17.77 4.04 9.36
N PHE A 279 -16.52 4.50 9.26
CA PHE A 279 -16.11 5.61 8.41
C PHE A 279 -15.44 5.10 7.14
N PHE A 280 -15.90 5.57 5.98
CA PHE A 280 -15.39 5.14 4.68
C PHE A 280 -14.64 6.29 4.00
N ASN A 281 -13.31 6.17 3.96
CA ASN A 281 -12.46 7.07 3.22
C ASN A 281 -11.93 6.38 1.95
N ARG A 282 -12.57 6.69 0.82
CA ARG A 282 -12.21 6.11 -0.48
C ARG A 282 -11.28 7.00 -1.30
N TRP A 283 -10.83 8.14 -0.74
CA TRP A 283 -9.98 9.11 -1.45
C TRP A 283 -10.51 9.53 -2.82
N HIS A 284 -11.84 9.59 -2.94
CA HIS A 284 -12.53 10.06 -4.13
C HIS A 284 -13.02 11.49 -3.88
N PHE A 285 -12.30 12.46 -4.45
CA PHE A 285 -12.57 13.88 -4.30
C PHE A 285 -12.30 14.63 -5.61
N SER A 286 -12.93 15.79 -5.74
CA SER A 286 -12.66 16.84 -6.71
C SER A 286 -11.98 18.04 -6.03
N GLU A 287 -11.73 19.13 -6.75
CA GLU A 287 -11.23 20.38 -6.14
C GLU A 287 -12.18 20.92 -5.07
N ASP A 288 -13.49 20.74 -5.25
CA ASP A 288 -14.51 21.39 -4.41
C ASP A 288 -15.16 20.43 -3.39
N GLU A 289 -15.20 19.12 -3.67
CA GLU A 289 -15.99 18.16 -2.91
C GLU A 289 -15.17 16.91 -2.52
N PHE A 290 -15.28 16.49 -1.26
CA PHE A 290 -14.69 15.24 -0.77
C PHE A 290 -15.72 14.43 0.04
N MET A 291 -16.45 13.55 -0.65
CA MET A 291 -17.49 12.74 -0.02
C MET A 291 -16.96 11.54 0.76
N VAL A 292 -17.32 11.49 2.04
CA VAL A 292 -17.01 10.40 2.97
C VAL A 292 -18.28 9.87 3.64
N PRO A 293 -18.73 8.66 3.26
CA PRO A 293 -19.85 7.99 3.92
C PRO A 293 -19.50 7.55 5.34
N VAL A 294 -20.46 7.69 6.25
CA VAL A 294 -20.41 7.20 7.63
C VAL A 294 -21.65 6.36 7.91
N LEU A 295 -21.43 5.13 8.36
CA LEU A 295 -22.48 4.22 8.77
C LEU A 295 -22.59 4.23 10.29
N LEU A 296 -23.81 4.37 10.80
CA LEU A 296 -24.11 4.36 12.22
C LEU A 296 -25.00 3.17 12.56
N ARG A 297 -24.61 2.42 13.60
CA ARG A 297 -25.45 1.39 14.24
C ARG A 297 -26.28 2.04 15.34
N LYS A 298 -27.46 2.56 15.01
CA LYS A 298 -28.36 3.09 16.05
C LYS A 298 -28.97 1.93 16.82
N LYS A 299 -28.40 1.65 18.00
CA LYS A 299 -28.99 0.76 18.99
C LYS A 299 -30.27 1.41 19.52
N THR A 300 -31.35 0.64 19.61
CA THR A 300 -32.60 1.14 20.21
C THR A 300 -32.32 1.48 21.69
N ILE A 301 -32.54 2.72 22.12
CA ILE A 301 -32.38 3.12 23.53
C ILE A 301 -33.49 2.43 24.33
N LEU A 302 -33.16 1.32 24.98
CA LEU A 302 -34.08 0.59 25.84
C LEU A 302 -34.27 1.34 27.17
N SER A 303 -35.52 1.41 27.64
CA SER A 303 -35.80 1.88 29.00
C SER A 303 -35.16 0.95 30.05
N LYS A 304 -34.92 1.42 31.28
CA LYS A 304 -34.39 0.58 32.37
C LYS A 304 -35.23 -0.68 32.61
N GLN A 305 -36.54 -0.62 32.36
CA GLN A 305 -37.44 -1.77 32.48
C GLN A 305 -37.24 -2.77 31.33
N GLU A 306 -37.06 -2.29 30.10
CA GLU A 306 -36.79 -3.14 28.95
C GLU A 306 -35.40 -3.79 29.05
N GLN A 307 -34.37 -3.06 29.47
CA GLN A 307 -33.03 -3.63 29.72
C GLN A 307 -33.06 -4.76 30.76
N ARG A 308 -33.80 -4.57 31.85
CA ARG A 308 -33.97 -5.62 32.89
C ARG A 308 -34.66 -6.86 32.34
N LYS A 309 -35.59 -6.70 31.40
CA LYS A 309 -36.26 -7.83 30.75
C LYS A 309 -35.34 -8.54 29.76
N THR A 310 -34.56 -7.81 28.97
CA THR A 310 -33.61 -8.45 28.03
C THR A 310 -32.54 -9.26 28.76
N ASN A 311 -32.13 -8.80 29.95
CA ASN A 311 -31.16 -9.50 30.79
C ASN A 311 -31.77 -10.65 31.62
N GLN A 312 -33.09 -10.84 31.60
CA GLN A 312 -33.77 -11.94 32.31
C GLN A 312 -33.83 -13.19 31.42
N ASN A 313 -33.69 -14.36 32.04
CA ASN A 313 -33.81 -15.64 31.34
C ASN A 313 -35.21 -15.74 30.67
N PRO A 314 -35.30 -16.02 29.36
CA PRO A 314 -36.57 -16.19 28.65
C PRO A 314 -37.54 -17.14 29.33
N GLU A 315 -37.05 -18.28 29.85
CA GLU A 315 -37.88 -19.28 30.56
C GLU A 315 -38.50 -18.71 31.84
N TYR A 316 -37.81 -17.77 32.50
CA TYR A 316 -38.32 -17.15 33.72
C TYR A 316 -39.46 -16.16 33.41
N ILE A 317 -39.36 -15.42 32.32
CA ILE A 317 -40.42 -14.53 31.83
C ILE A 317 -41.65 -15.34 31.43
N GLU A 318 -41.44 -16.47 30.75
CA GLU A 318 -42.51 -17.36 30.32
C GLU A 318 -43.27 -17.98 31.50
N LYS A 319 -42.53 -18.44 32.53
CA LYS A 319 -43.13 -18.89 33.80
C LYS A 319 -43.93 -17.80 34.51
N GLN A 320 -43.47 -16.54 34.49
CA GLN A 320 -44.23 -15.43 35.07
C GLN A 320 -45.52 -15.14 34.30
N ILE A 321 -45.47 -15.18 32.96
CA ILE A 321 -46.65 -15.02 32.09
C ILE A 321 -47.67 -16.13 32.38
N GLU A 322 -47.21 -17.38 32.48
CA GLU A 322 -48.09 -18.52 32.76
C GLU A 322 -48.71 -18.44 34.16
N SER A 323 -47.92 -18.06 35.18
CA SER A 323 -48.40 -17.84 36.54
C SER A 323 -49.46 -16.74 36.63
N GLU A 324 -49.26 -15.61 35.95
CA GLU A 324 -50.24 -14.52 35.91
C GLU A 324 -51.50 -14.91 35.13
N LYS A 325 -51.37 -15.65 34.01
CA LYS A 325 -52.52 -16.22 33.28
C LYS A 325 -53.36 -17.14 34.17
N ASN A 326 -52.72 -18.03 34.92
CA ASN A 326 -53.42 -18.95 35.83
C ASN A 326 -54.08 -18.21 36.99
N SER A 327 -53.40 -17.21 37.57
CA SER A 327 -53.97 -16.40 38.64
C SER A 327 -55.17 -15.57 38.19
N ILE A 328 -55.15 -15.04 36.96
CA ILE A 328 -56.30 -14.32 36.38
C ILE A 328 -57.48 -15.28 36.21
N LYS A 329 -57.26 -16.50 35.69
CA LYS A 329 -58.33 -17.52 35.55
C LYS A 329 -58.95 -17.87 36.90
N GLU A 330 -58.13 -18.02 37.94
CA GLU A 330 -58.61 -18.31 39.30
C GLU A 330 -59.42 -17.14 39.88
N ALA A 331 -58.93 -15.91 39.74
CA ALA A 331 -59.66 -14.71 40.17
C ALA A 331 -60.99 -14.54 39.41
N GLU A 332 -61.05 -14.85 38.11
CA GLU A 332 -62.29 -14.84 37.31
C GLU A 332 -63.28 -15.92 37.76
N LYS A 333 -62.80 -17.11 38.16
CA LYS A 333 -63.62 -18.17 38.75
C LYS A 333 -64.20 -17.75 40.11
N ASN A 334 -63.40 -17.10 40.95
CA ASN A 334 -63.84 -16.57 42.24
C ASN A 334 -64.87 -15.45 42.06
N LEU A 335 -64.64 -14.53 41.11
CA LEU A 335 -65.61 -13.49 40.75
C LEU A 335 -66.96 -14.10 40.33
N LYS A 336 -66.93 -15.14 39.50
CA LYS A 336 -68.15 -15.84 39.06
C LYS A 336 -68.91 -16.50 40.21
N THR A 337 -68.21 -16.95 41.24
CA THR A 337 -68.81 -17.56 42.44
C THR A 337 -69.49 -16.50 43.29
N VAL A 338 -68.79 -15.39 43.58
CA VAL A 338 -69.34 -14.23 44.30
C VAL A 338 -70.55 -13.64 43.58
N LEU A 339 -70.51 -13.54 42.24
CA LEU A 339 -71.65 -13.05 41.45
C LEU A 339 -72.89 -13.96 41.54
N LYS A 340 -72.70 -15.29 41.58
CA LYS A 340 -73.80 -16.24 41.77
C LYS A 340 -74.42 -16.13 43.16
N GLU A 341 -73.62 -15.86 44.18
CA GLU A 341 -74.10 -15.65 45.56
C GLU A 341 -74.89 -14.34 45.66
N ILE A 342 -74.38 -13.26 45.07
CA ILE A 342 -75.11 -11.99 44.93
C ILE A 342 -76.44 -12.23 44.20
N GLU A 343 -76.45 -12.94 43.07
CA GLU A 343 -77.67 -13.22 42.30
C GLU A 343 -78.69 -14.08 43.09
N LYS A 344 -78.21 -15.04 43.90
CA LYS A 344 -79.07 -15.80 44.81
C LYS A 344 -79.68 -14.92 45.90
N MET A 345 -78.89 -14.01 46.46
CA MET A 345 -79.34 -13.05 47.47
C MET A 345 -80.30 -12.00 46.89
N GLU A 346 -80.15 -11.61 45.63
CA GLU A 346 -81.06 -10.70 44.93
C GLU A 346 -82.40 -11.38 44.56
N LYS A 347 -82.43 -12.71 44.38
CA LYS A 347 -83.64 -13.49 44.06
C LYS A 347 -84.41 -14.00 45.29
N GLY A 348 -83.73 -14.30 46.39
CA GLY A 348 -84.35 -14.62 47.68
C GLY A 348 -84.58 -13.33 48.48
N ARG A 349 -85.73 -13.14 49.13
CA ARG A 349 -85.95 -11.98 50.02
C ARG A 349 -85.12 -12.14 51.31
N TYR A 350 -83.81 -11.93 51.25
CA TYR A 350 -82.89 -11.99 52.40
C TYR A 350 -82.80 -10.61 53.09
N GLN A 351 -82.70 -10.60 54.42
CA GLN A 351 -82.75 -9.39 55.28
C GLN A 351 -81.36 -8.95 55.82
N GLU A 352 -80.26 -9.56 55.39
CA GLU A 352 -78.91 -9.28 55.91
C GLU A 352 -78.13 -8.34 54.97
N GLU A 353 -78.40 -7.03 55.11
CA GLU A 353 -77.75 -5.94 54.36
C GLU A 353 -76.21 -6.00 54.45
N GLU A 354 -75.66 -6.39 55.61
CA GLU A 354 -74.21 -6.46 55.85
C GLU A 354 -73.51 -7.54 54.99
N GLU A 355 -74.12 -8.72 54.83
CA GLU A 355 -73.59 -9.80 53.99
C GLU A 355 -73.61 -9.41 52.50
N TYR A 356 -74.64 -8.69 52.08
CA TYR A 356 -74.76 -8.21 50.71
C TYR A 356 -73.71 -7.15 50.37
N GLN A 357 -73.49 -6.20 51.29
CA GLN A 357 -72.45 -5.18 51.15
C GLN A 357 -71.04 -5.78 51.17
N THR A 358 -70.80 -6.82 51.98
CA THR A 358 -69.51 -7.53 51.98
C THR A 358 -69.26 -8.27 50.66
N LEU A 359 -70.25 -8.94 50.08
CA LEU A 359 -70.12 -9.56 48.75
C LEU A 359 -69.88 -8.52 47.64
N ARG A 360 -70.57 -7.38 47.64
CA ARG A 360 -70.33 -6.27 46.69
C ARG A 360 -68.92 -5.68 46.84
N SER A 361 -68.43 -5.55 48.07
CA SER A 361 -67.06 -5.11 48.33
C SER A 361 -66.03 -6.13 47.81
N SER A 362 -66.31 -7.43 47.98
CA SER A 362 -65.50 -8.54 47.48
C SER A 362 -65.45 -8.54 45.94
N GLN A 363 -66.60 -8.38 45.29
CA GLN A 363 -66.72 -8.24 43.84
C GLN A 363 -65.80 -7.12 43.31
N LYS A 364 -65.87 -5.93 43.91
CA LYS A 364 -65.05 -4.77 43.51
C LYS A 364 -63.56 -5.02 43.73
N ARG A 365 -63.18 -5.69 44.83
CA ARG A 365 -61.79 -6.06 45.11
C ARG A 365 -61.24 -7.04 44.08
N ILE A 366 -62.00 -8.09 43.74
CA ILE A 366 -61.60 -9.10 42.75
C ILE A 366 -61.49 -8.47 41.35
N GLN A 367 -62.44 -7.61 40.95
CA GLN A 367 -62.37 -6.89 39.68
C GLN A 367 -61.13 -5.99 39.57
N ASN A 368 -60.79 -5.28 40.64
CA ASN A 368 -59.58 -4.47 40.69
C ASN A 368 -58.30 -5.32 40.62
N ASP A 369 -58.28 -6.50 41.25
CA ASP A 369 -57.15 -7.43 41.19
C ASP A 369 -56.97 -7.99 39.76
N ILE A 370 -58.05 -8.44 39.12
CA ILE A 370 -58.04 -8.89 37.72
C ILE A 370 -57.51 -7.79 36.79
N SER A 371 -57.95 -6.54 36.97
CA SER A 371 -57.48 -5.40 36.16
C SER A 371 -55.97 -5.14 36.35
N LYS A 372 -55.48 -5.14 37.60
CA LYS A 372 -54.05 -5.01 37.90
C LYS A 372 -53.21 -6.12 37.26
N ARG A 373 -53.67 -7.37 37.37
CA ARG A 373 -52.99 -8.53 36.78
C ARG A 373 -53.01 -8.52 35.26
N LYS A 374 -54.13 -8.14 34.62
CA LYS A 374 -54.22 -7.95 33.16
C LYS A 374 -53.25 -6.87 32.67
N ASN A 375 -53.08 -5.78 33.42
CA ASN A 375 -52.08 -4.76 33.10
C ASN A 375 -50.64 -5.28 33.24
N ARG A 376 -50.34 -6.05 34.30
CA ARG A 376 -49.03 -6.71 34.45
C ARG A 376 -48.76 -7.69 33.31
N LEU A 377 -49.73 -8.53 32.95
CA LEU A 377 -49.64 -9.46 31.82
C LEU A 377 -49.36 -8.71 30.51
N LYS A 378 -50.11 -7.64 30.22
CA LYS A 378 -49.89 -6.79 29.05
C LYS A 378 -48.48 -6.19 29.02
N THR A 379 -47.94 -5.81 30.18
CA THR A 379 -46.56 -5.35 30.24
C THR A 379 -45.58 -6.47 29.98
N LEU A 380 -45.74 -7.67 30.58
CA LEU A 380 -44.85 -8.83 30.43
C LEU A 380 -44.82 -9.33 28.97
N GLU A 381 -45.99 -9.43 28.32
CA GLU A 381 -46.14 -9.89 26.94
C GLU A 381 -45.74 -8.85 25.89
N LYS A 382 -45.50 -7.59 26.29
CA LYS A 382 -45.05 -6.55 25.34
C LYS A 382 -43.67 -6.94 24.79
N PRO A 383 -43.52 -7.17 23.48
CA PRO A 383 -42.24 -7.53 22.89
C PRO A 383 -41.24 -6.37 23.00
N VAL A 384 -40.02 -6.67 23.42
CA VAL A 384 -38.90 -5.72 23.38
C VAL A 384 -38.38 -5.72 21.95
N LYS A 385 -38.73 -4.70 21.16
CA LYS A 385 -38.21 -4.55 19.80
C LYS A 385 -36.80 -3.97 19.87
N GLN A 386 -35.79 -4.83 19.90
CA GLN A 386 -34.41 -4.45 19.57
C GLN A 386 -34.26 -4.58 18.05
N THR A 387 -34.47 -3.50 17.33
CA THR A 387 -34.08 -3.45 15.92
C THR A 387 -32.95 -2.44 15.80
N ASP A 388 -31.75 -2.93 15.57
CA ASP A 388 -30.64 -2.07 15.18
C ASP A 388 -31.01 -1.40 13.86
N GLN A 389 -30.98 -0.07 13.84
CA GLN A 389 -31.22 0.69 12.62
C GLN A 389 -29.88 1.13 12.02
N ALA A 390 -29.70 0.74 10.77
CA ALA A 390 -28.64 1.18 9.90
C ALA A 390 -28.92 2.59 9.39
N VAL A 391 -28.10 3.56 9.77
CA VAL A 391 -28.18 4.92 9.20
C VAL A 391 -26.92 5.22 8.43
N VAL A 392 -27.05 5.61 7.17
CA VAL A 392 -25.93 6.09 6.34
C VAL A 392 -26.01 7.61 6.28
N ILE A 393 -24.95 8.29 6.71
CA ILE A 393 -24.79 9.73 6.58
C ILE A 393 -23.67 9.96 5.57
N LYS A 394 -23.87 10.88 4.63
CA LYS A 394 -22.82 11.31 3.71
C LYS A 394 -22.35 12.69 4.17
N PHE A 395 -21.06 12.80 4.44
CA PHE A 395 -20.43 14.08 4.72
C PHE A 395 -19.59 14.49 3.52
N ASP A 396 -19.60 15.77 3.18
CA ASP A 396 -18.52 16.38 2.43
C ASP A 396 -17.47 16.85 3.44
N LEU A 397 -16.30 16.23 3.41
CA LEU A 397 -15.20 16.51 4.32
C LEU A 397 -14.70 17.96 4.18
N TYR A 398 -14.69 18.51 2.96
CA TYR A 398 -14.27 19.88 2.72
C TYR A 398 -15.28 20.89 3.26
N GLU A 399 -16.55 20.75 2.94
CA GLU A 399 -17.59 21.65 3.46
C GLU A 399 -17.73 21.52 4.98
N THR A 400 -17.71 20.31 5.54
CA THR A 400 -17.74 20.09 6.99
C THR A 400 -16.58 20.83 7.68
N PHE A 401 -15.39 20.83 7.07
CA PHE A 401 -14.25 21.57 7.59
C PHE A 401 -14.45 23.09 7.51
N LYS A 402 -14.85 23.60 6.33
CA LYS A 402 -15.08 25.04 6.10
C LYS A 402 -16.16 25.62 7.01
N GLU A 403 -17.26 24.89 7.26
CA GLU A 403 -18.35 25.31 8.14
C GLU A 403 -17.90 25.50 9.60
N LYS A 404 -16.90 24.73 10.03
CA LYS A 404 -16.32 24.79 11.38
C LYS A 404 -15.05 25.65 11.45
N GLN A 405 -14.62 26.22 10.33
CA GLN A 405 -13.42 27.06 10.24
C GLN A 405 -13.76 28.50 10.65
N SER A 406 -12.92 29.10 11.51
CA SER A 406 -13.14 30.48 11.93
C SER A 406 -12.93 31.47 10.78
N PHE A 407 -13.42 32.70 10.94
CA PHE A 407 -13.17 33.75 9.95
C PHE A 407 -11.67 34.09 9.83
N MET A 408 -10.92 34.06 10.94
CA MET A 408 -9.49 34.36 10.94
C MET A 408 -8.68 33.30 10.20
N ASP A 409 -9.06 32.02 10.33
CA ASP A 409 -8.41 30.93 9.60
C ASP A 409 -8.68 31.03 8.09
N ARG A 410 -9.93 31.34 7.71
CA ARG A 410 -10.32 31.59 6.31
C ARG A 410 -9.57 32.78 5.70
N LEU A 411 -9.38 33.85 6.47
CA LEU A 411 -8.55 34.98 6.04
C LEU A 411 -7.09 34.57 5.89
N GLY A 412 -6.54 33.80 6.82
CA GLY A 412 -5.17 33.30 6.74
C GLY A 412 -4.90 32.52 5.45
N ASP A 413 -5.81 31.60 5.08
CA ASP A 413 -5.70 30.84 3.83
C ASP A 413 -5.68 31.77 2.59
N LYS A 414 -6.53 32.80 2.56
CA LYS A 414 -6.59 33.78 1.44
C LYS A 414 -5.39 34.73 1.37
N VAL A 415 -4.88 35.18 2.52
CA VAL A 415 -3.73 36.08 2.60
C VAL A 415 -2.46 35.37 2.08
N GLY A 416 -2.38 34.06 2.25
CA GLY A 416 -1.32 33.25 1.64
C GLY A 416 -1.37 33.25 0.10
N ASP A 417 -2.55 33.34 -0.52
CA ASP A 417 -2.67 33.43 -1.98
C ASP A 417 -2.25 34.81 -2.52
N TRP A 418 -2.15 35.83 -1.65
CA TRP A 418 -1.61 37.15 -1.98
C TRP A 418 -0.10 37.28 -1.72
N GLY A 419 0.57 36.19 -1.32
CA GLY A 419 2.01 36.19 -1.03
C GLY A 419 2.39 36.90 0.27
N LEU A 420 1.45 37.03 1.21
CA LEU A 420 1.63 37.68 2.52
C LEU A 420 1.59 36.68 3.69
N ASP A 421 1.71 35.40 3.38
CA ASP A 421 1.78 34.27 4.33
C ASP A 421 2.79 34.51 5.46
N SER A 422 4.02 34.88 5.12
CA SER A 422 5.10 35.09 6.09
C SER A 422 4.84 36.25 7.06
N LEU A 423 4.06 37.25 6.65
CA LEU A 423 3.65 38.36 7.51
C LEU A 423 2.48 37.94 8.41
N TRP A 424 1.51 37.23 7.85
CA TRP A 424 0.36 36.72 8.61
C TRP A 424 0.79 35.73 9.70
N GLU A 425 1.65 34.75 9.36
CA GLU A 425 2.16 33.76 10.31
C GLU A 425 2.91 34.40 11.48
N LYS A 426 3.76 35.40 11.20
CA LYS A 426 4.52 36.13 12.23
C LYS A 426 3.63 36.90 13.21
N HIS A 427 2.48 37.40 12.75
CA HIS A 427 1.63 38.27 13.57
C HIS A 427 0.45 37.55 14.22
N MET A 428 -0.03 36.46 13.63
CA MET A 428 -1.23 35.75 14.10
C MET A 428 -0.95 34.38 14.72
N ASN A 429 0.23 33.79 14.49
CA ASN A 429 0.59 32.43 14.92
C ASN A 429 -0.55 31.40 14.68
N PRO A 430 -1.03 31.28 13.43
CA PRO A 430 -2.21 30.48 13.12
C PRO A 430 -1.98 29.00 13.41
N ASP A 431 -2.99 28.33 14.00
CA ASP A 431 -2.93 26.90 14.24
C ASP A 431 -3.22 26.14 12.93
N ASP A 432 -2.18 25.50 12.41
CA ASP A 432 -2.21 24.70 11.19
C ASP A 432 -3.37 23.70 11.10
N ARG A 433 -3.93 23.24 12.23
CA ARG A 433 -5.09 22.33 12.27
C ARG A 433 -6.32 22.90 11.57
N PHE A 434 -6.41 24.21 11.39
CA PHE A 434 -7.55 24.88 10.79
C PHE A 434 -7.30 25.42 9.39
N SER A 435 -6.18 25.07 8.72
CA SER A 435 -5.93 25.50 7.34
C SER A 435 -6.61 24.59 6.31
N PHE A 436 -7.51 25.15 5.51
CA PHE A 436 -8.16 24.43 4.40
C PHE A 436 -7.18 24.16 3.25
N LYS A 437 -6.23 25.08 3.01
CA LYS A 437 -5.18 24.89 2.00
C LYS A 437 -4.33 23.66 2.29
N LYS A 438 -3.92 23.48 3.55
CA LYS A 438 -3.18 22.28 3.99
C LYS A 438 -4.04 21.01 3.93
N LEU A 439 -5.34 21.11 4.22
CA LEU A 439 -6.28 19.99 4.01
C LEU A 439 -6.34 19.54 2.56
N HIS A 440 -6.47 20.48 1.62
CA HIS A 440 -6.51 20.18 0.19
C HIS A 440 -5.17 19.58 -0.31
N GLN A 441 -4.04 20.12 0.16
CA GLN A 441 -2.72 19.54 -0.11
C GLN A 441 -2.60 18.10 0.42
N MET A 442 -3.11 17.84 1.63
CA MET A 442 -3.12 16.50 2.20
C MET A 442 -3.90 15.52 1.32
N SER A 443 -5.06 15.92 0.78
CA SER A 443 -5.83 15.09 -0.16
C SER A 443 -5.04 14.74 -1.42
N GLY A 444 -4.39 15.73 -2.05
CA GLY A 444 -3.58 15.54 -3.25
C GLY A 444 -2.40 14.58 -3.02
N ILE A 445 -1.61 14.84 -1.97
CA ILE A 445 -0.44 14.03 -1.62
C ILE A 445 -0.86 12.59 -1.26
N SER A 446 -1.96 12.43 -0.51
CA SER A 446 -2.47 11.12 -0.10
C SER A 446 -2.91 10.28 -1.29
N LYS A 447 -3.60 10.89 -2.27
CA LYS A 447 -4.03 10.20 -3.50
C LYS A 447 -2.84 9.66 -4.30
N GLU A 448 -1.80 10.48 -4.46
CA GLU A 448 -0.55 10.05 -5.10
C GLU A 448 0.14 8.94 -4.31
N TRP A 449 0.24 9.10 -2.99
CA TRP A 449 0.85 8.11 -2.11
C TRP A 449 0.15 6.76 -2.17
N ILE A 450 -1.19 6.72 -2.16
CA ILE A 450 -1.98 5.48 -2.24
C ILE A 450 -1.71 4.75 -3.55
N ALA A 451 -1.68 5.50 -4.67
CA ALA A 451 -1.40 4.93 -5.99
C ALA A 451 0.00 4.32 -6.06
N LEU A 452 1.03 5.08 -5.64
CA LEU A 452 2.43 4.62 -5.65
C LEU A 452 2.67 3.47 -4.67
N ASN A 453 2.06 3.50 -3.49
CA ASN A 453 2.20 2.44 -2.49
C ASN A 453 1.56 1.13 -2.97
N LYS A 454 0.43 1.20 -3.68
CA LYS A 454 -0.18 0.03 -4.33
C LYS A 454 0.72 -0.56 -5.43
N GLU A 455 1.33 0.30 -6.25
CA GLU A 455 2.29 -0.12 -7.28
C GLU A 455 3.54 -0.77 -6.64
N TYR A 456 4.10 -0.14 -5.61
CA TYR A 456 5.23 -0.66 -4.85
C TYR A 456 4.96 -2.05 -4.27
N ASN A 457 3.84 -2.23 -3.56
CA ASN A 457 3.48 -3.51 -2.96
C ASN A 457 3.29 -4.61 -4.01
N SER A 458 2.69 -4.28 -5.16
CA SER A 458 2.50 -5.21 -6.27
C SER A 458 3.85 -5.59 -6.91
N SER A 459 4.74 -4.61 -7.10
CA SER A 459 6.09 -4.82 -7.63
C SER A 459 6.93 -5.69 -6.69
N LYS A 460 6.88 -5.42 -5.39
CA LYS A 460 7.60 -6.18 -4.36
C LYS A 460 7.18 -7.64 -4.31
N LEU A 461 5.87 -7.91 -4.33
CA LEU A 461 5.36 -9.28 -4.36
C LEU A 461 5.81 -10.02 -5.63
N PHE A 462 5.89 -9.31 -6.76
CA PHE A 462 6.40 -9.87 -8.01
C PHE A 462 7.90 -10.16 -7.94
N THR A 463 8.72 -9.24 -7.41
CA THR A 463 10.18 -9.44 -7.29
C THR A 463 10.52 -10.58 -6.33
N GLU A 464 9.83 -10.70 -5.20
CA GLU A 464 9.97 -11.82 -4.26
C GLU A 464 9.66 -13.16 -4.94
N ARG A 465 8.49 -13.28 -5.59
CA ARG A 465 8.12 -14.50 -6.32
C ARG A 465 9.09 -14.85 -7.44
N LEU A 466 9.55 -13.86 -8.21
CA LEU A 466 10.49 -14.09 -9.30
C LEU A 466 11.85 -14.56 -8.77
N LYS A 467 12.31 -14.01 -7.64
CA LYS A 467 13.55 -14.44 -6.98
C LYS A 467 13.48 -15.91 -6.55
N ASP A 468 12.35 -16.33 -5.95
CA ASP A 468 12.15 -17.71 -5.53
C ASP A 468 12.13 -18.66 -6.75
N GLN A 469 11.40 -18.29 -7.81
CA GLN A 469 11.36 -19.03 -9.07
C GLN A 469 12.75 -19.17 -9.72
N LEU A 470 13.59 -18.13 -9.64
CA LEU A 470 14.95 -18.19 -10.18
C LEU A 470 15.85 -19.13 -9.39
N ASN A 471 15.74 -19.14 -8.06
CA ASN A 471 16.49 -20.08 -7.22
C ASN A 471 16.04 -21.53 -7.45
N GLU A 472 14.73 -21.78 -7.56
CA GLU A 472 14.20 -23.11 -7.90
C GLU A 472 14.69 -23.57 -9.28
N TYR A 473 14.60 -22.69 -10.28
CA TYR A 473 15.11 -22.95 -11.61
C TYR A 473 16.61 -23.26 -11.59
N ALA A 474 17.42 -22.46 -10.89
CA ALA A 474 18.84 -22.71 -10.78
C ALA A 474 19.16 -24.04 -10.07
N GLY A 475 18.39 -24.41 -9.04
CA GLY A 475 18.49 -25.71 -8.39
C GLY A 475 18.26 -26.87 -9.35
N LYS A 476 17.21 -26.79 -10.17
CA LYS A 476 16.87 -27.81 -11.18
C LYS A 476 17.99 -28.06 -12.20
N TYR A 477 18.76 -27.02 -12.54
CA TYR A 477 19.84 -27.10 -13.53
C TYR A 477 21.24 -27.15 -12.90
N GLY A 478 21.36 -27.36 -11.59
CA GLY A 478 22.66 -27.48 -10.91
C GLY A 478 23.50 -26.19 -10.90
N MET A 479 22.85 -25.03 -11.01
CA MET A 479 23.49 -23.71 -11.09
C MET A 479 23.62 -23.01 -9.73
N LEU A 480 23.35 -23.71 -8.62
CA LEU A 480 23.48 -23.17 -7.28
C LEU A 480 24.91 -23.34 -6.76
N VAL A 481 25.49 -22.23 -6.30
CA VAL A 481 26.82 -22.18 -5.69
C VAL A 481 26.66 -21.99 -4.19
N LYS A 482 27.34 -22.83 -3.40
CA LYS A 482 27.40 -22.65 -1.93
C LYS A 482 28.52 -21.67 -1.60
N GLU A 483 28.17 -20.59 -0.91
CA GLU A 483 29.13 -19.55 -0.50
C GLU A 483 30.14 -20.05 0.57
N SER A 484 29.88 -21.20 1.21
CA SER A 484 30.80 -21.79 2.19
C SER A 484 30.80 -23.33 2.15
N ARG A 485 31.96 -23.94 2.45
CA ARG A 485 32.13 -25.40 2.61
C ARG A 485 31.64 -25.91 3.98
N SER A 486 31.11 -25.05 4.84
CA SER A 486 30.57 -25.44 6.15
C SER A 486 29.20 -26.11 6.01
N ARG A 487 28.90 -27.08 6.88
CA ARG A 487 27.59 -27.76 6.94
C ARG A 487 26.43 -26.84 7.35
N ALA A 488 26.71 -25.59 7.74
CA ALA A 488 25.74 -24.56 8.12
C ALA A 488 25.40 -23.59 6.99
N ALA A 489 26.01 -23.73 5.80
CA ALA A 489 25.63 -22.92 4.64
C ALA A 489 24.20 -23.27 4.21
N GLY A 490 23.34 -22.26 4.11
CA GLY A 490 21.96 -22.38 3.63
C GLY A 490 21.87 -22.95 2.21
N PRO A 491 20.65 -23.02 1.62
CA PRO A 491 20.52 -23.41 0.21
C PRO A 491 21.41 -22.50 -0.64
N GLY A 492 22.23 -23.08 -1.53
CA GLY A 492 23.13 -22.30 -2.39
C GLY A 492 22.37 -21.29 -3.25
N SER A 493 23.08 -20.31 -3.81
CA SER A 493 22.51 -19.23 -4.63
C SER A 493 23.07 -19.30 -6.06
N TYR A 494 22.29 -18.85 -7.03
CA TYR A 494 22.75 -18.71 -8.42
C TYR A 494 23.58 -17.44 -8.66
N GLN A 495 23.47 -16.46 -7.75
CA GLN A 495 24.11 -15.14 -7.90
C GLN A 495 25.63 -15.20 -8.06
N PRO A 496 26.39 -16.02 -7.29
CA PRO A 496 27.84 -16.11 -7.44
C PRO A 496 28.27 -16.53 -8.86
N MET A 497 27.52 -17.44 -9.50
CA MET A 497 27.82 -17.87 -10.86
C MET A 497 27.63 -16.74 -11.88
N LEU A 498 26.58 -15.92 -11.73
CA LEU A 498 26.36 -14.75 -12.59
C LEU A 498 27.39 -13.67 -12.32
N ASP A 499 27.73 -13.42 -11.06
CA ASP A 499 28.77 -12.48 -10.67
C ASP A 499 30.12 -12.85 -11.30
N ASP A 500 30.52 -14.12 -11.23
CA ASP A 500 31.75 -14.60 -11.87
C ASP A 500 31.72 -14.41 -13.39
N HIS A 501 30.56 -14.59 -14.03
CA HIS A 501 30.43 -14.38 -15.46
C HIS A 501 30.56 -12.90 -15.84
N ILE A 502 30.00 -12.01 -15.02
CA ILE A 502 30.13 -10.57 -15.19
C ILE A 502 31.60 -10.16 -14.99
N MET A 503 32.23 -10.65 -13.92
CA MET A 503 33.65 -10.41 -13.64
C MET A 503 34.55 -10.81 -14.81
N ASP A 504 34.33 -12.01 -15.37
CA ASP A 504 35.10 -12.50 -16.52
C ASP A 504 34.83 -11.66 -17.78
N SER A 505 33.60 -11.18 -17.98
CA SER A 505 33.25 -10.29 -19.10
C SER A 505 33.94 -8.93 -19.00
N LEU A 506 33.97 -8.35 -17.80
CA LEU A 506 34.66 -7.10 -17.50
C LEU A 506 36.17 -7.23 -17.66
N GLU A 507 36.74 -8.34 -17.17
CA GLU A 507 38.17 -8.63 -17.29
C GLU A 507 38.59 -8.80 -18.75
N LEU A 508 37.81 -9.55 -19.54
CA LEU A 508 38.07 -9.71 -20.96
C LEU A 508 38.05 -8.37 -21.70
N ALA A 509 37.12 -7.48 -21.38
CA ALA A 509 37.04 -6.18 -22.02
C ALA A 509 38.28 -5.31 -21.76
N VAL A 510 38.78 -5.31 -20.51
CA VAL A 510 40.01 -4.61 -20.12
C VAL A 510 41.23 -5.21 -20.81
N ILE A 511 41.38 -6.55 -20.78
CA ILE A 511 42.51 -7.23 -21.42
C ILE A 511 42.56 -6.92 -22.91
N ASN A 512 41.41 -6.86 -23.59
CA ASN A 512 41.38 -6.52 -25.00
C ASN A 512 41.90 -5.11 -25.30
N CYS A 513 41.49 -4.12 -24.52
CA CYS A 513 42.02 -2.76 -24.67
C CYS A 513 43.53 -2.72 -24.40
N GLU A 514 44.00 -3.45 -23.39
CA GLU A 514 45.42 -3.47 -23.04
C GLU A 514 46.28 -4.21 -24.07
N ILE A 515 45.80 -5.31 -24.66
CA ILE A 515 46.49 -6.00 -25.76
C ILE A 515 46.71 -5.02 -26.93
N LEU A 516 45.70 -4.22 -27.30
CA LEU A 516 45.86 -3.22 -28.36
C LEU A 516 46.86 -2.13 -27.98
N ASN A 517 46.79 -1.58 -26.76
CA ASN A 517 47.77 -0.59 -26.26
C ASN A 517 49.21 -1.11 -26.40
N ARG A 518 49.44 -2.40 -26.10
CA ARG A 518 50.76 -3.03 -26.15
C ARG A 518 51.24 -3.30 -27.58
N ILE A 519 50.34 -3.67 -28.49
CA ILE A 519 50.65 -3.83 -29.91
C ILE A 519 51.01 -2.47 -30.52
N GLU A 520 50.21 -1.44 -30.26
CA GLU A 520 50.49 -0.06 -30.70
C GLU A 520 51.83 0.43 -30.18
N LYS A 521 52.12 0.23 -28.88
CA LYS A 521 53.42 0.57 -28.30
C LYS A 521 54.58 -0.15 -28.99
N SER A 522 54.40 -1.43 -29.35
CA SER A 522 55.44 -2.22 -30.02
C SER A 522 55.70 -1.74 -31.45
N ARG A 523 54.65 -1.32 -32.17
CA ARG A 523 54.75 -0.71 -33.51
C ARG A 523 55.43 0.66 -33.48
N GLU A 524 55.00 1.54 -32.57
CA GLU A 524 55.62 2.85 -32.36
C GLU A 524 57.12 2.72 -32.00
N SER A 525 57.48 1.71 -31.19
CA SER A 525 58.89 1.46 -30.88
C SER A 525 59.69 0.86 -32.04
N ALA A 526 59.04 0.17 -32.98
CA ALA A 526 59.70 -0.36 -34.17
C ALA A 526 59.91 0.74 -35.23
N GLU A 527 58.93 1.63 -35.39
CA GLU A 527 59.00 2.80 -36.28
C GLU A 527 60.01 3.86 -35.80
N ASN A 528 60.21 4.02 -34.49
CA ASN A 528 61.22 4.93 -33.93
C ASN A 528 62.65 4.37 -33.91
N ASN A 529 62.84 3.09 -34.24
CA ASN A 529 64.15 2.41 -34.29
C ASN A 529 64.59 2.08 -35.74
N LEU A 530 63.81 2.51 -36.73
CA LEU A 530 64.13 2.58 -38.16
C LEU A 530 64.49 4.02 -38.52
#